data_AF-A0A1W7R4S0-F1
#
_entry.id   AF-A0A1W7R4S0-F1
#
_cell.length_a   1.000
_cell.length_b   1.000
_cell.length_c   1.000
_cell.angle_alpha   90.00
_cell.angle_beta   90.00
_cell.angle_gamma   90.00
#
_symmetry.space_group_name_H-M   'P 1'
#
loop_
_entity.id
_entity.type
_entity.pdbx_description
1 polymer ?
#
loop_
_entity_poly.entity_id
_entity_poly.type
_entity_poly.pdbx_seq_one_letter_code
_entity_poly.pdbx_strand_id
1 'polypeptide(L)' 'PECENVEETPEHVVFICPRFEEVRRSMPALSVDNVVDEMCRTEETWNAISRAVTKMLTELQRKWRSD' A
#
# COMPACT_ATOMS: atom_id res chain seq x y z
N PRO A 1 -0.22 13.91 2.56
CA PRO A 1 -1.04 14.54 3.64
C PRO A 1 -1.64 13.42 4.50
N GLU A 2 -1.81 13.64 5.81
CA GLU A 2 -2.46 12.65 6.69
C GLU A 2 -3.98 12.63 6.48
N CYS A 3 -4.61 11.49 6.78
CA CYS A 3 -6.07 11.35 6.75
C CYS A 3 -6.62 11.48 8.17
N GLU A 4 -7.19 12.64 8.49
CA GLU A 4 -7.83 12.87 9.78
C GLU A 4 -9.18 12.12 9.87
N ASN A 5 -9.45 11.49 11.01
CA ASN A 5 -10.70 10.77 11.29
C ASN A 5 -11.03 9.61 10.34
N VAL A 6 -10.04 9.08 9.62
CA VAL A 6 -10.19 7.90 8.77
C VAL A 6 -9.50 6.72 9.45
N GLU A 7 -10.20 5.59 9.53
CA GLU A 7 -9.62 4.35 10.02
C GLU A 7 -8.53 3.85 9.06
N GLU A 8 -7.36 3.53 9.60
CA GLU A 8 -6.22 3.00 8.84
C GLU A 8 -6.40 1.52 8.49
N THR A 9 -7.49 1.18 7.80
CA THR A 9 -7.72 -0.18 7.29
C THR A 9 -6.71 -0.53 6.19
N PRO A 10 -6.45 -1.83 5.93
CA PRO A 10 -5.58 -2.23 4.82
C PRO A 10 -6.03 -1.66 3.47
N GLU A 11 -7.34 -1.62 3.23
CA GLU A 11 -7.90 -1.03 2.01
C GLU A 11 -7.57 0.46 1.90
N HIS A 12 -7.80 1.22 2.99
CA HIS A 12 -7.46 2.63 3.01
C HIS A 12 -5.97 2.83 2.80
N VAL A 13 -5.12 2.18 3.58
CA VAL A 13 -3.65 2.32 3.53
C VAL A 13 -3.11 2.00 2.14
N VAL A 14 -3.48 0.85 1.59
CA VAL A 14 -2.88 0.32 0.36
C VAL A 14 -3.39 1.05 -0.88
N PHE A 15 -4.70 1.34 -0.97
CA PHE A 15 -5.33 1.80 -2.22
C PHE A 15 -5.72 3.28 -2.22
N ILE A 16 -6.02 3.88 -1.07
CA ILE A 16 -6.69 5.19 -1.00
C ILE A 16 -5.76 6.26 -0.41
N CYS A 17 -4.98 5.90 0.62
CA CYS A 17 -4.33 6.84 1.51
C CYS A 17 -3.35 7.74 0.73
N PRO A 18 -3.53 9.08 0.72
CA PRO A 18 -2.71 10.01 -0.04
C PRO A 18 -1.26 10.09 0.46
N ARG A 19 -0.95 9.64 1.68
CA ARG A 19 0.44 9.49 2.17
C ARG A 19 1.27 8.57 1.29
N PHE A 20 0.65 7.52 0.75
CA PHE A 20 1.33 6.48 0.00
C PHE A 20 1.09 6.58 -1.50
N GLU A 21 0.61 7.73 -2.00
CA GLU A 21 0.36 7.92 -3.43
C GLU A 21 1.63 7.70 -4.26
N GLU A 22 2.78 8.21 -3.80
CA GLU A 22 4.06 8.00 -4.48
C GLU A 22 4.47 6.53 -4.50
N VAL A 23 4.24 5.81 -3.39
CA VAL A 23 4.50 4.36 -3.31
C VAL A 23 3.55 3.58 -4.22
N ARG A 24 2.31 4.04 -4.40
CA ARG A 24 1.39 3.43 -5.37
C ARG A 24 1.79 3.67 -6.82
N ARG A 25 2.42 4.80 -7.15
CA ARG A 25 2.89 5.06 -8.53
C ARG A 25 3.96 4.09 -9.01
N SER A 26 4.66 3.40 -8.11
CA SER A 26 5.61 2.35 -8.48
C SER A 26 4.96 0.96 -8.64
N MET A 27 3.65 0.85 -8.43
CA MET A 27 2.87 -0.35 -8.68
C MET A 27 2.09 -0.22 -10.00
N PRO A 28 1.77 -1.36 -10.65
CA PRO A 28 0.78 -1.36 -11.72
C PRO A 28 -0.58 -0.84 -11.22
N ALA A 29 -1.48 -0.52 -12.15
CA ALA A 29 -2.83 -0.08 -11.80
C ALA A 29 -3.60 -1.21 -11.09
N LEU A 30 -3.68 -1.12 -9.76
CA LEU A 30 -4.29 -2.13 -8.90
C LEU A 30 -5.57 -1.59 -8.25
N SER A 31 -6.55 -2.46 -8.13
CA SER A 31 -7.75 -2.29 -7.34
C SER A 31 -7.86 -3.41 -6.30
N VAL A 32 -8.75 -3.25 -5.34
CA VAL A 32 -9.07 -4.29 -4.36
C VAL A 32 -9.51 -5.59 -5.05
N ASP A 33 -10.21 -5.46 -6.18
CA ASP A 33 -10.76 -6.60 -6.91
C ASP A 33 -9.72 -7.38 -7.71
N ASN A 34 -8.67 -6.72 -8.21
CA ASN A 34 -7.70 -7.35 -9.11
C ASN A 34 -6.35 -7.65 -8.46
N VAL A 35 -6.10 -7.17 -7.23
CA VAL A 35 -4.75 -7.21 -6.64
C VAL A 35 -4.20 -8.63 -6.53
N VAL A 36 -5.03 -9.59 -6.13
CA VAL A 36 -4.61 -11.00 -5.99
C VAL A 36 -4.31 -11.60 -7.36
N ASP A 37 -5.18 -11.37 -8.34
CA ASP A 37 -4.99 -11.88 -9.70
C ASP A 37 -3.71 -11.31 -10.33
N GLU A 38 -3.45 -10.01 -10.18
CA GLU A 38 -2.23 -9.37 -10.68
C GLU A 38 -0.98 -9.88 -9.94
N MET A 39 -1.05 -10.06 -8.62
CA MET A 39 0.03 -10.68 -7.83
C MET A 39 0.38 -12.09 -8.33
N CYS A 40 -0.60 -12.85 -8.81
CA CYS A 40 -0.39 -14.21 -9.31
C CYS A 40 0.07 -14.28 -10.77
N ARG A 41 0.03 -13.18 -11.54
CA ARG A 41 0.40 -13.20 -12.97
C ARG A 41 1.89 -13.36 -13.21
N THR A 42 2.71 -12.61 -12.49
CA THR A 42 4.17 -12.65 -12.64
C THR A 42 4.87 -12.44 -11.30
N GLU A 43 6.06 -13.01 -11.17
CA GLU A 43 6.91 -12.78 -10.00
C GLU A 43 7.32 -11.31 -9.87
N GLU A 44 7.47 -10.59 -10.99
CA GLU A 44 7.78 -9.16 -10.99
C GLU A 44 6.63 -8.35 -10.36
N THR A 45 5.39 -8.64 -10.74
CA THR A 45 4.19 -8.00 -10.17
C THR A 45 4.08 -8.30 -8.68
N TRP A 46 4.25 -9.56 -8.29
CA TRP A 46 4.30 -9.96 -6.88
C TRP A 46 5.35 -9.15 -6.11
N ASN A 47 6.58 -9.10 -6.62
CA ASN A 47 7.69 -8.43 -5.97
C ASN A 47 7.47 -6.92 -5.86
N ALA A 48 6.88 -6.28 -6.88
CA ALA A 48 6.53 -4.86 -6.85
C ALA A 48 5.52 -4.56 -5.73
N ILE A 49 4.44 -5.34 -5.67
CA ILE A 49 3.36 -5.17 -4.68
C ILE A 49 3.87 -5.45 -3.27
N SER A 50 4.59 -6.56 -3.08
CA SER A 50 5.16 -6.94 -1.79
C SER A 50 6.10 -5.87 -1.23
N ARG A 51 6.98 -5.30 -2.07
CA ARG A 51 7.87 -4.20 -1.67
C ARG A 51 7.10 -2.94 -1.30
N ALA A 52 6.10 -2.57 -2.09
CA ALA A 52 5.28 -1.38 -1.84
C ALA A 52 4.52 -1.50 -0.51
N VAL A 53 3.81 -2.61 -0.28
CA VAL A 53 3.07 -2.86 0.96
C VAL A 53 4.02 -2.90 2.16
N THR A 54 5.18 -3.55 2.04
CA THR A 54 6.19 -3.59 3.10
C THR A 54 6.66 -2.18 3.47
N LYS A 55 6.89 -1.31 2.48
CA LYS A 55 7.28 0.08 2.72
C LYS A 55 6.19 0.85 3.48
N MET A 56 4.93 0.75 3.04
CA MET A 56 3.80 1.42 3.69
C MET A 56 3.65 0.98 5.16
N LEU A 57 3.67 -0.34 5.42
CA LEU A 57 3.54 -0.88 6.77
C LEU A 57 4.75 -0.51 7.66
N THR A 58 5.96 -0.46 7.10
CA THR A 58 7.15 -0.02 7.84
C THR A 58 7.04 1.45 8.26
N GLU A 59 6.53 2.31 7.38
CA GLU A 59 6.31 3.73 7.69
C GLU A 59 5.25 3.90 8.79
N LEU A 60 4.14 3.16 8.73
CA LEU A 60 3.12 3.16 9.80
C LEU A 60 3.69 2.67 11.13
N GLN A 61 4.41 1.55 11.13
CA GLN A 61 5.03 1.01 12.34
C GLN A 61 6.06 1.97 12.95
N ARG A 62 6.82 2.71 12.14
CA ARG A 62 7.76 3.73 12.64
C ARG A 62 7.03 4.86 13.35
N LYS A 63 5.92 5.33 12.77
CA LYS A 63 5.08 6.35 13.39
C LYS A 63 4.52 5.87 14.73
N TRP A 64 3.90 4.69 14.77
CA TRP A 64 3.36 4.11 16.01
C TRP A 64 4.40 3.83 17.12
N ARG A 65 5.68 3.71 16.77
CA ARG A 65 6.76 3.56 17.77
C ARG A 65 7.29 4.90 18.27
N SER A 66 7.00 5.98 17.54
CA SER A 66 7.46 7.34 17.84
C SER A 66 6.37 8.16 18.55
N ASP A 67 5.11 7.76 18.41
CA ASP A 67 3.95 8.17 19.20
C ASP A 67 3.85 7.38 20.52
#